data_AF-A0A7J8FKN2-F1
#
_entry.id   AF-A0A7J8FKN2-F1
#
_cell.length_a   1.000
_cell.length_b   1.000
_cell.length_c   1.000
_cell.angle_alpha   90.00
_cell.angle_beta   90.00
_cell.angle_gamma   90.00
#
_symmetry.space_group_name_H-M   'P 1'
#
loop_
_entity.id
_entity.type
_entity.pdbx_description
1 polymer ?
#
loop_
_entity_poly.entity_id
_entity_poly.type
_entity_poly.pdbx_seq_one_letter_code
_entity_poly.pdbx_strand_id
1 'polypeptide(L)'
;MLGEKGDFITSPEISQIFGELLGIWFVSEWMATGKPAAFQLVELGPGRGTLAGDILRVFSQLGSVLKNCDISIHLVEVSQKLSEIQALTLTDEKVPLEQSAGSPVYMKGVTKSGIPISWYRDLQDVPKGNGFTLINERILITTPESSDR
;
A
#
# COMPACT_ATOMS: atom_id res chain seq x y z
N MET A 1 14.28 -17.75 9.63
CA MET A 1 15.77 -17.70 9.72
C MET A 1 16.14 -16.29 10.17
N LEU A 2 17.03 -16.13 11.15
CA LEU A 2 17.50 -14.81 11.61
C LEU A 2 18.59 -14.31 10.64
N GLY A 3 18.45 -13.11 10.08
CA GLY A 3 19.52 -12.47 9.30
C GLY A 3 20.63 -11.96 10.21
N GLU A 4 21.84 -11.80 9.66
CA GLU A 4 23.09 -11.45 10.37
C GLU A 4 23.05 -10.15 11.21
N LYS A 5 21.98 -9.35 11.11
CA LYS A 5 21.80 -8.08 11.84
C LYS A 5 20.59 -8.04 12.79
N GLY A 6 19.93 -9.18 13.05
CA GLY A 6 18.76 -9.22 13.93
C GLY A 6 17.46 -8.76 13.27
N ASP A 7 17.46 -8.60 11.94
CA ASP A 7 16.26 -8.31 11.16
C ASP A 7 15.41 -9.59 11.03
N PHE A 8 14.12 -9.48 11.34
CA PHE A 8 13.14 -10.52 11.05
C PHE A 8 13.00 -10.64 9.53
N ILE A 9 13.50 -11.74 8.95
CA ILE A 9 13.27 -12.06 7.53
C ILE A 9 11.86 -12.65 7.41
N THR A 10 10.93 -11.90 6.82
CA THR A 10 9.57 -12.33 6.46
C THR A 10 9.50 -12.75 4.98
N SER A 11 8.46 -13.46 4.52
CA SER A 11 8.38 -13.99 3.15
C SER A 11 8.47 -12.94 2.03
N PRO A 12 8.00 -11.68 2.20
CA PRO A 12 8.22 -10.63 1.21
C PRO A 12 9.70 -10.34 0.94
N GLU A 13 10.56 -10.52 1.94
CA GLU A 13 12.02 -10.30 1.81
C GLU A 13 12.73 -11.50 1.14
N ILE A 14 12.03 -12.61 0.86
CA ILE A 14 12.60 -13.80 0.21
C ILE A 14 12.20 -13.91 -1.27
N SER A 15 11.04 -13.38 -1.69
CA SER A 15 10.63 -13.54 -3.10
C SER A 15 9.77 -12.39 -3.62
N GLN A 16 10.36 -11.62 -4.54
CA GLN A 16 9.68 -10.68 -5.44
C GLN A 16 8.40 -11.27 -6.06
N ILE A 17 8.42 -12.57 -6.37
CA ILE A 17 7.29 -13.29 -6.98
C ILE A 17 6.07 -13.28 -6.06
N PHE A 18 6.27 -13.33 -4.73
CA PHE A 18 5.15 -13.27 -3.79
C PHE A 18 4.38 -11.95 -3.90
N GLY A 19 5.10 -10.82 -3.92
CA GLY A 19 4.49 -9.50 -4.07
C GLY A 19 3.80 -9.33 -5.43
N GLU A 20 4.41 -9.86 -6.51
CA GLU A 20 3.78 -9.84 -7.84
C GLU A 20 2.48 -10.63 -7.88
N LEU A 21 2.47 -11.85 -7.33
CA LEU A 21 1.28 -12.69 -7.29
C LEU A 21 0.17 -12.04 -6.47
N LEU A 22 0.50 -11.36 -5.37
CA LEU A 22 -0.48 -10.56 -4.62
C LEU A 22 -1.01 -9.38 -5.45
N GLY A 23 -0.15 -8.67 -6.18
CA GLY A 23 -0.56 -7.60 -7.09
C GLY A 23 -1.56 -8.09 -8.15
N ILE A 24 -1.30 -9.26 -8.75
CA ILE A 24 -2.20 -9.91 -9.71
C ILE A 24 -3.52 -10.29 -9.03
N TRP A 25 -3.44 -10.87 -7.84
CA TRP A 25 -4.62 -11.26 -7.07
C TRP A 25 -5.51 -10.05 -6.75
N PHE A 26 -4.95 -8.92 -6.31
CA PHE A 26 -5.72 -7.69 -6.05
C PHE A 26 -6.49 -7.21 -7.27
N VAL A 27 -5.83 -7.19 -8.44
CA VAL A 27 -6.46 -6.79 -9.69
C VAL A 27 -7.58 -7.77 -10.06
N SER A 28 -7.34 -9.07 -9.91
CA SER A 28 -8.35 -10.10 -10.16
C SER A 28 -9.57 -9.95 -9.24
N GLU A 29 -9.35 -9.68 -7.95
CA GLU A 29 -10.43 -9.50 -6.96
C GLU A 29 -11.20 -8.21 -7.21
N TRP A 30 -10.51 -7.11 -7.52
CA TRP A 30 -11.14 -5.86 -7.97
C TRP A 30 -12.02 -6.08 -9.22
N MET A 31 -11.57 -6.90 -10.18
CA MET A 31 -12.37 -7.26 -11.35
C MET A 31 -13.59 -8.12 -10.96
N ALA A 32 -13.41 -9.11 -10.08
CA ALA A 32 -14.46 -10.01 -9.62
C ALA A 32 -15.57 -9.29 -8.84
N THR A 33 -15.22 -8.22 -8.13
CA THR A 33 -16.14 -7.35 -7.39
C THR A 33 -16.84 -6.29 -8.25
N GLY A 34 -16.71 -6.37 -9.57
CA GLY A 34 -17.42 -5.50 -10.51
C GLY A 34 -16.70 -4.22 -10.90
N LYS A 35 -15.38 -4.15 -10.68
CA LYS A 35 -14.52 -3.01 -11.05
C LYS A 35 -15.00 -1.69 -10.43
N PRO A 36 -15.09 -1.59 -9.10
CA PRO A 36 -15.47 -0.33 -8.45
C PRO A 36 -14.56 0.81 -8.91
N ALA A 37 -15.13 2.03 -8.97
CA ALA A 37 -14.45 3.22 -9.48
C ALA A 37 -13.21 3.61 -8.66
N ALA A 38 -13.13 3.18 -7.40
CA ALA A 38 -11.98 3.40 -6.54
C ALA A 38 -11.70 2.19 -5.66
N PHE A 39 -10.43 1.97 -5.32
CA PHE A 39 -10.06 1.11 -4.20
C PHE A 39 -8.80 1.62 -3.49
N GLN A 40 -8.72 1.32 -2.19
CA GLN A 40 -7.53 1.56 -1.40
C GLN A 40 -6.74 0.28 -1.12
N LEU A 41 -5.41 0.38 -1.12
CA LEU A 41 -4.53 -0.65 -0.57
C LEU A 41 -3.92 -0.12 0.72
N VAL A 42 -4.25 -0.76 1.84
CA VAL A 42 -3.74 -0.42 3.17
C VAL A 42 -2.73 -1.47 3.58
N GLU A 43 -1.53 -1.09 4.04
CA GLU A 43 -0.54 -2.02 4.59
C GLU A 43 -0.14 -1.62 6.01
N LEU A 44 -0.32 -2.54 6.96
CA LEU A 44 0.11 -2.37 8.35
C LEU A 44 1.53 -2.87 8.53
N GLY A 45 2.44 -1.98 8.95
CA GLY A 45 3.84 -2.32 9.15
C GLY A 45 4.54 -2.73 7.84
N PRO A 46 4.63 -1.85 6.84
CA PRO A 46 5.18 -2.18 5.51
C PRO A 46 6.69 -2.42 5.50
N GLY A 47 7.36 -2.34 6.65
CA GLY A 47 8.80 -2.56 6.77
C GLY A 47 9.59 -1.59 5.90
N ARG A 48 10.29 -2.10 4.89
CA ARG A 48 11.07 -1.29 3.93
C ARG A 48 10.25 -0.82 2.73
N GLY A 49 8.98 -1.22 2.61
CA GLY A 49 8.14 -0.97 1.44
C GLY A 49 8.36 -1.95 0.29
N THR A 50 9.11 -3.04 0.50
CA THR A 50 9.41 -4.04 -0.55
C THR A 50 8.14 -4.64 -1.15
N LEU A 51 7.20 -5.09 -0.29
CA LEU A 51 5.95 -5.71 -0.70
C LEU A 51 5.06 -4.73 -1.50
N ALA A 52 4.81 -3.54 -0.95
CA ALA A 52 4.10 -2.48 -1.64
C ALA A 52 4.74 -2.13 -3.00
N GLY A 53 6.08 -2.11 -3.06
CA GLY A 53 6.83 -1.85 -4.29
C GLY A 53 6.56 -2.89 -5.38
N ASP A 54 6.53 -4.17 -5.02
CA ASP A 54 6.23 -5.26 -5.96
C ASP A 54 4.78 -5.21 -6.47
N ILE A 55 3.83 -4.94 -5.57
CA ILE A 55 2.42 -4.77 -5.93
C ILE A 55 2.24 -3.57 -6.89
N LEU A 56 2.86 -2.43 -6.57
CA LEU A 56 2.80 -1.22 -7.38
C LEU A 56 3.40 -1.42 -8.78
N ARG A 57 4.43 -2.26 -8.91
CA ARG A 57 5.00 -2.62 -10.21
C ARG A 57 3.99 -3.39 -11.06
N VAL A 58 3.23 -4.32 -10.47
CA VAL A 58 2.13 -5.00 -11.18
C VAL A 58 1.03 -4.03 -11.57
N PHE A 59 0.64 -3.10 -10.68
CA PHE A 59 -0.37 -2.07 -11.01
C PHE A 59 0.08 -1.21 -12.19
N SER A 60 1.36 -0.83 -12.23
CA SER A 60 1.95 -0.09 -13.36
C SER A 60 1.87 -0.90 -14.67
N GLN A 61 2.26 -2.18 -14.64
CA GLN A 61 2.19 -3.07 -15.82
C GLN A 61 0.76 -3.29 -16.31
N LEU A 62 -0.21 -3.31 -15.40
CA LEU A 62 -1.64 -3.47 -15.69
C LEU A 62 -2.39 -2.13 -15.76
N GLY A 63 -1.68 -1.01 -15.97
CA GLY A 63 -2.28 0.32 -15.98
C GLY A 63 -3.42 0.50 -17.00
N SER A 64 -3.41 -0.25 -18.11
CA SER A 64 -4.52 -0.25 -19.09
C SER A 64 -5.81 -0.87 -18.52
N VAL A 65 -5.69 -1.88 -17.67
CA VAL A 65 -6.80 -2.54 -16.97
C VAL A 65 -7.34 -1.64 -15.86
N LEU A 66 -6.43 -0.94 -15.17
CA LEU A 66 -6.73 -0.09 -14.02
C LEU A 66 -7.05 1.37 -14.39
N LYS A 67 -7.05 1.73 -15.67
CA LYS A 67 -7.07 3.12 -16.16
C LYS A 67 -8.19 4.00 -15.58
N ASN A 68 -9.37 3.43 -15.33
CA ASN A 68 -10.54 4.15 -14.83
C ASN A 68 -10.81 3.87 -13.35
N CYS A 69 -9.81 3.37 -12.62
CA CYS A 69 -9.90 3.10 -11.21
C CYS A 69 -9.01 4.08 -10.44
N ASP A 70 -9.61 4.80 -9.50
CA ASP A 70 -8.90 5.64 -8.56
C ASP A 70 -8.27 4.77 -7.46
N ILE A 71 -6.94 4.64 -7.50
CA ILE A 71 -6.18 3.82 -6.55
C ILE A 71 -5.50 4.74 -5.54
N SER A 72 -5.53 4.37 -4.26
CA SER A 72 -4.74 5.04 -3.22
C SER A 72 -4.01 4.04 -2.32
N ILE A 73 -2.78 4.38 -1.92
CA ILE A 73 -1.95 3.57 -1.02
C ILE A 73 -1.90 4.22 0.36
N HIS A 74 -2.16 3.41 1.40
CA HIS A 74 -2.16 3.87 2.78
C HIS A 74 -1.23 2.97 3.61
N LEU A 75 -0.17 3.57 4.15
CA LEU A 75 0.84 2.86 4.93
C LEU A 75 0.70 3.23 6.41
N VAL A 76 0.49 2.24 7.27
CA VAL A 76 0.45 2.45 8.72
C VAL A 76 1.81 2.09 9.30
N GLU A 77 2.58 3.11 9.64
CA GLU A 77 3.96 3.01 10.13
C GLU A 77 4.21 4.07 11.22
N VAL A 78 4.64 3.60 12.39
CA VAL A 78 4.93 4.44 13.54
C VAL A 78 6.37 4.98 13.53
N SER A 79 7.29 4.25 12.90
CA SER A 79 8.71 4.56 12.85
C SER A 79 9.03 5.55 11.75
N GLN A 80 9.36 6.79 12.14
CA GLN A 80 9.77 7.86 11.21
C GLN A 80 10.89 7.42 10.26
N LYS A 81 11.88 6.69 10.77
CA LYS A 81 13.00 6.18 9.97
C LYS A 81 12.55 5.19 8.89
N LEU A 82 11.60 4.31 9.21
CA LEU A 82 11.07 3.36 8.23
C LEU A 82 10.23 4.08 7.18
N SER A 83 9.43 5.07 7.57
CA SER A 83 8.65 5.88 6.63
C SER A 83 9.52 6.63 5.64
N GLU A 84 10.67 7.17 6.08
CA GLU A 84 11.66 7.79 5.20
C GLU A 84 12.25 6.78 4.20
N ILE A 85 12.59 5.57 4.66
CA ILE A 85 13.06 4.48 3.78
C ILE A 85 11.97 4.12 2.75
N GLN A 86 10.73 3.95 3.20
CA GLN A 86 9.59 3.61 2.34
C GLN A 86 9.34 4.70 1.30
N ALA A 87 9.43 5.98 1.67
CA ALA A 87 9.29 7.07 0.72
C ALA A 87 10.36 6.99 -0.38
N LEU A 88 11.63 6.83 -0.02
CA LEU A 88 12.71 6.62 -1.00
C LEU A 88 12.47 5.39 -1.91
N THR A 89 11.91 4.32 -1.33
CA THR A 89 11.61 3.09 -2.08
C THR A 89 10.44 3.28 -3.05
N LEU A 90 9.38 3.99 -2.65
CA LEU A 90 8.07 3.96 -3.31
C LEU A 90 7.74 5.21 -4.14
N THR A 91 8.27 6.38 -3.78
CA THR A 91 7.91 7.66 -4.41
C THR A 91 8.91 8.11 -5.49
N ASP A 92 8.46 9.02 -6.35
CA ASP A 92 9.36 9.74 -7.25
C ASP A 92 10.06 10.88 -6.48
N GLU A 93 11.39 10.86 -6.43
CA GLU A 93 12.21 11.88 -5.75
C GLU A 93 11.99 13.30 -6.30
N LYS A 94 11.46 13.44 -7.52
CA LYS A 94 11.16 14.73 -8.13
C LYS A 94 9.90 15.38 -7.56
N VAL A 95 9.02 14.62 -6.91
CA VAL A 95 7.79 15.11 -6.31
C VAL A 95 8.03 15.30 -4.80
N PRO A 96 8.00 16.55 -4.29
CA PRO A 96 8.20 16.80 -2.87
C PRO A 96 7.15 16.07 -2.02
N LEU A 97 7.60 15.49 -0.91
CA LEU A 97 6.72 14.92 0.10
C LEU A 97 6.07 16.04 0.91
N GLU A 98 4.77 15.94 1.15
CA GLU A 98 4.07 16.80 2.09
C GLU A 98 4.18 16.19 3.50
N GLN A 99 4.70 16.94 4.47
CA GLN A 99 4.84 16.48 5.85
C GLN A 99 4.06 17.38 6.80
N SER A 100 3.31 16.76 7.72
CA SER A 100 2.51 17.48 8.71
C SER A 100 2.50 16.72 10.03
N ALA A 101 3.41 17.08 10.94
CA ALA A 101 3.63 16.37 12.19
C ALA A 101 2.40 16.34 13.15
N GLY A 102 1.46 17.27 13.00
CA GLY A 102 0.24 17.35 13.81
C GLY A 102 -1.01 16.76 13.14
N SER A 103 -0.88 16.20 11.93
CA SER A 103 -1.99 15.62 11.17
C SER A 103 -2.05 14.10 11.36
N PRO A 104 -3.26 13.49 11.39
CA PRO A 104 -3.42 12.03 11.38
C PRO A 104 -2.69 11.35 10.20
N VAL A 105 -2.70 12.00 9.04
CA VAL A 105 -1.82 11.70 7.91
C VAL A 105 -0.58 12.58 8.01
N TYR A 106 0.53 12.02 8.48
CA TYR A 106 1.73 12.82 8.78
C TYR A 106 2.67 12.98 7.60
N MET A 107 2.51 12.16 6.56
CA MET A 107 3.27 12.26 5.31
C MET A 107 2.41 11.86 4.12
N LYS A 108 2.55 12.57 3.00
CA LYS A 108 1.94 12.24 1.71
C LYS A 108 2.93 12.37 0.57
N GLY A 109 2.70 11.62 -0.48
CA GLY A 109 3.48 11.68 -1.71
C GLY A 109 2.76 11.04 -2.88
N VAL A 110 3.52 10.82 -3.95
CA VAL A 110 3.05 10.15 -5.15
C VAL A 110 4.06 9.04 -5.49
N THR A 111 3.57 7.84 -5.75
CA THR A 111 4.43 6.71 -6.12
C THR A 111 5.11 6.97 -7.46
N LYS A 112 6.14 6.18 -7.78
CA LYS A 112 6.81 6.19 -9.10
C LYS A 112 5.84 5.95 -10.28
N SER A 113 4.67 5.36 -10.05
CA SER A 113 3.63 5.11 -11.04
C SER A 113 2.51 6.16 -11.05
N GLY A 114 2.63 7.23 -10.25
CA GLY A 114 1.63 8.30 -10.20
C GLY A 114 0.47 8.05 -9.23
N ILE A 115 0.54 7.01 -8.40
CA ILE A 115 -0.53 6.65 -7.46
C ILE A 115 -0.34 7.46 -6.15
N PRO A 116 -1.38 8.10 -5.60
CA PRO A 116 -1.29 8.75 -4.29
C PRO A 116 -0.90 7.77 -3.18
N ILE A 117 0.03 8.19 -2.31
CA ILE A 117 0.46 7.40 -1.15
C ILE A 117 0.50 8.27 0.12
N SER A 118 0.00 7.72 1.23
CA SER A 118 -0.13 8.41 2.51
C SER A 118 0.34 7.55 3.67
N TRP A 119 0.97 8.16 4.68
CA TRP A 119 1.45 7.50 5.89
C TRP A 119 0.68 7.94 7.13
N TYR A 120 0.37 6.96 7.98
CA TYR A 120 -0.44 7.09 9.20
C TYR A 120 0.26 6.42 10.37
N ARG A 121 0.00 6.89 11.60
CA ARG A 121 0.51 6.23 12.82
C ARG A 121 -0.45 5.18 13.36
N ASP A 122 -1.75 5.38 13.15
CA ASP A 122 -2.82 4.49 13.58
C ASP A 122 -3.67 4.08 12.37
N LEU A 123 -4.15 2.83 12.37
CA LEU A 123 -5.07 2.34 11.36
C LEU A 123 -6.40 3.09 11.39
N GLN A 124 -6.82 3.57 12.56
CA GLN A 124 -8.08 4.32 12.72
C GLN A 124 -8.08 5.65 11.97
N ASP A 125 -6.89 6.19 11.65
CA ASP A 125 -6.72 7.43 10.91
C ASP A 125 -6.82 7.23 9.38
N VAL A 126 -6.78 5.98 8.92
CA VAL A 126 -6.94 5.65 7.49
C VAL A 126 -8.40 5.86 7.09
N PRO A 127 -8.69 6.59 6.00
CA PRO A 127 -10.05 6.77 5.51
C PRO A 127 -10.77 5.44 5.31
N LYS A 128 -12.03 5.38 5.75
CA LYS A 128 -12.89 4.22 5.44
C LYS A 128 -13.26 4.25 3.96
N GLY A 129 -13.17 3.09 3.30
CA GLY A 129 -13.44 2.95 1.87
C GLY A 129 -13.28 1.50 1.42
N ASN A 130 -13.71 1.21 0.20
CA ASN A 130 -13.55 -0.11 -0.41
C ASN A 130 -12.07 -0.39 -0.66
N GLY A 131 -11.60 -1.56 -0.28
CA GLY A 131 -10.22 -1.90 -0.57
C GLY A 131 -9.71 -3.12 0.15
N PHE A 132 -8.39 -3.23 0.16
CA PHE A 132 -7.67 -4.36 0.70
C PHE A 132 -6.75 -3.89 1.81
N THR A 133 -6.78 -4.59 2.94
CA THR A 133 -5.86 -4.36 4.06
C THR A 133 -4.92 -5.54 4.21
N LEU A 134 -3.62 -5.26 4.11
CA LEU A 134 -2.51 -6.19 4.31
C LEU A 134 -1.98 -6.11 5.74
N ILE A 135 -1.82 -7.26 6.38
CA ILE A 135 -1.27 -7.41 7.73
C ILE A 135 -0.35 -8.62 7.76
N ASN A 136 0.97 -8.42 7.73
CA ASN A 136 1.97 -9.49 7.88
C ASN A 136 1.58 -10.77 7.06
N GLU A 137 1.44 -10.59 5.74
CA GLU A 137 1.04 -11.64 4.76
C GLU A 137 -0.43 -12.10 4.81
N ARG A 138 -1.29 -11.49 5.63
CA ARG A 138 -2.74 -11.71 5.63
C ARG A 138 -3.48 -10.59 4.92
N ILE A 139 -4.59 -10.94 4.27
CA ILE A 139 -5.44 -10.00 3.54
C ILE A 139 -6.81 -9.93 4.21
N LEU A 140 -7.30 -8.71 4.45
CA LEU A 140 -8.68 -8.42 4.82
C LEU A 140 -9.33 -7.63 3.67
N ILE A 141 -10.47 -8.10 3.18
CA ILE A 141 -11.26 -7.38 2.19
C ILE A 141 -12.20 -6.44 2.95
N THR A 142 -12.11 -5.15 2.66
CA THR A 142 -12.99 -4.13 3.24
C THR A 142 -13.98 -3.67 2.18
N THR A 143 -15.25 -3.80 2.51
CA THR A 143 -16.34 -3.12 1.80
C THR A 143 -16.92 -2.10 2.77
N PRO A 144 -17.38 -0.94 2.32
CA PRO A 144 -18.25 -0.12 3.15
C PRO A 144 -19.43 -1.02 3.48
N GLU A 145 -19.71 -1.20 4.77
CA GLU A 145 -21.05 -1.62 5.14
C GLU A 145 -22.02 -0.74 4.36
N SER A 146 -23.00 -1.36 3.71
CA SER A 146 -24.11 -0.64 3.12
C SER A 146 -24.73 0.22 4.21
N SER A 147 -24.34 1.49 4.28
CA SER A 147 -25.14 2.48 4.99
C SER A 147 -26.46 2.52 4.25
N ASP A 148 -27.52 2.15 4.96
CA ASP A 148 -28.92 1.97 4.54
C ASP A 148 -29.30 0.60 3.94
N ARG A 149 -29.76 -0.29 4.82
CA ARG A 149 -31.15 -0.79 4.76
C ARG A 149 -31.82 -0.70 6.11
#